data_AF-A0A536PGT2-F1
#
_entry.id   AF-A0A536PGT2-F1
#
_cell.length_a   1.000
_cell.length_b   1.000
_cell.length_c   1.000
_cell.angle_alpha   90.00
_cell.angle_beta   90.00
_cell.angle_gamma   90.00
#
_symmetry.space_group_name_H-M   'P 1'
#
loop_
_entity.id
_entity.type
_entity.pdbx_description
1 polymer ?
#
loop_
_entity_poly.entity_id
_entity_poly.type
_entity_poly.pdbx_seq_one_letter_code
_entity_poly.pdbx_strand_id
1 'polypeptide(L)' 'MIASDGTTWRFDCGAENANAAAALAPALKEQGWTFCGDLAGRSAWGKGAMTIFIEEGAAGGLPTLRQIPERAAPCP' A
#
# COMPACT_ATOMS: atom_id res chain seq x y z
N MET A 1 -8.26 22.05 -10.41
CA MET A 1 -7.93 21.21 -9.25
C MET A 1 -7.41 19.89 -9.79
N ILE A 2 -6.17 19.52 -9.49
CA ILE A 2 -5.51 18.36 -10.09
C ILE A 2 -5.99 17.12 -9.35
N ALA A 3 -6.81 16.30 -10.00
CA ALA A 3 -7.06 14.94 -9.55
C ALA A 3 -5.75 14.17 -9.74
N SER A 4 -5.05 13.89 -8.64
CA SER A 4 -3.98 12.90 -8.63
C SER A 4 -4.66 11.53 -8.74
N ASP A 5 -4.91 11.07 -9.96
CA ASP A 5 -5.55 9.78 -10.24
C ASP A 5 -4.60 8.64 -9.85
N GLY A 6 -4.50 8.40 -8.55
CA GLY A 6 -3.87 7.20 -8.03
C GLY A 6 -4.70 5.97 -8.39
N THR A 7 -4.03 4.88 -8.71
CA THR A 7 -4.72 3.63 -9.01
C THR A 7 -4.95 2.86 -7.71
N THR A 8 -6.19 2.45 -7.50
CA THR A 8 -6.58 1.60 -6.37
C THR A 8 -6.96 0.22 -6.89
N TRP A 9 -6.33 -0.82 -6.35
CA TRP A 9 -6.66 -2.21 -6.61
C TRP A 9 -7.24 -2.85 -5.34
N ARG A 10 -8.17 -3.78 -5.56
CA ARG A 10 -8.56 -4.78 -4.57
C ARG A 10 -7.95 -6.10 -4.98
N PHE A 11 -7.42 -6.83 -4.03
CA PHE A 11 -6.77 -8.11 -4.27
C PHE A 11 -7.18 -9.09 -3.17
N ASP A 12 -7.11 -10.37 -3.48
CA ASP A 12 -7.47 -11.43 -2.55
C ASP A 12 -6.20 -12.19 -2.13
N CYS A 13 -5.85 -12.06 -0.86
CA CYS A 13 -4.78 -12.79 -0.18
C CYS A 13 -5.32 -14.04 0.55
N GLY A 14 -6.60 -14.38 0.39
CA GLY A 14 -7.24 -15.52 1.02
C GLY A 14 -7.27 -15.39 2.55
N ALA A 15 -6.66 -16.35 3.25
CA ALA A 15 -6.59 -16.34 4.72
C ALA A 15 -5.80 -15.14 5.27
N GLU A 16 -4.93 -14.54 4.47
CA GLU A 16 -4.09 -13.41 4.87
C GLU A 16 -4.73 -12.05 4.55
N ASN A 17 -6.02 -11.99 4.17
CA ASN A 17 -6.69 -10.71 3.88
C ASN A 17 -6.64 -9.70 5.05
N ALA A 18 -6.57 -10.19 6.30
CA ALA A 18 -6.43 -9.36 7.49
C ALA A 18 -4.97 -8.98 7.84
N ASN A 19 -3.97 -9.55 7.14
CA ASN A 19 -2.54 -9.32 7.31
C ASN A 19 -1.82 -9.13 5.94
N ALA A 20 -2.52 -8.59 4.96
CA ALA A 20 -2.11 -8.37 3.59
C ALA A 20 -0.82 -7.55 3.48
N ALA A 21 -0.60 -6.55 4.36
CA ALA A 21 0.64 -5.79 4.37
C ALA A 21 1.85 -6.68 4.71
N ALA A 22 1.71 -7.58 5.69
CA ALA A 22 2.76 -8.53 6.04
C ALA A 22 2.98 -9.56 4.92
N ALA A 23 1.90 -10.04 4.31
CA ALA A 23 1.96 -10.99 3.19
C ALA A 23 2.63 -10.37 1.94
N LEU A 24 2.39 -9.09 1.65
CA LEU A 24 2.97 -8.38 0.51
C LEU A 24 4.37 -7.83 0.77
N ALA A 25 4.77 -7.68 2.04
CA ALA A 25 6.06 -7.07 2.42
C ALA A 25 7.28 -7.71 1.73
N PRO A 26 7.42 -9.05 1.61
CA PRO A 26 8.54 -9.66 0.91
C PRO A 26 8.60 -9.26 -0.58
N ALA A 27 7.47 -9.37 -1.28
CA ALA A 27 7.38 -9.05 -2.71
C ALA A 27 7.64 -7.55 -2.99
N LEU A 28 7.22 -6.67 -2.07
CA LEU A 28 7.50 -5.24 -2.17
C LEU A 28 9.00 -4.94 -1.99
N LYS A 29 9.65 -5.59 -1.01
CA LYS A 29 11.10 -5.47 -0.79
C LYS A 29 11.90 -5.97 -2.00
N GLU A 30 11.53 -7.12 -2.58
CA GLU A 30 12.16 -7.66 -3.79
C GLU A 30 12.03 -6.71 -4.99
N GLN A 31 10.92 -6.00 -5.08
CA GLN A 31 10.68 -4.98 -6.10
C GLN A 31 11.32 -3.63 -5.77
N GLY A 32 12.06 -3.50 -4.67
CA GLY A 32 12.78 -2.28 -4.29
C GLY A 32 11.90 -1.19 -3.67
N TRP A 33 10.73 -1.55 -3.12
CA TRP A 33 9.95 -0.65 -2.29
C TRP A 33 10.51 -0.61 -0.86
N THR A 34 10.46 0.57 -0.24
CA THR A 34 10.92 0.80 1.12
C THR A 34 9.72 1.01 2.03
N PHE A 35 9.64 0.31 3.16
CA PHE A 35 8.58 0.51 4.14
C PHE A 35 8.76 1.85 4.85
N CYS A 36 7.72 2.69 4.81
CA CYS A 36 7.71 4.02 5.38
C CYS A 36 7.13 4.07 6.82
N GLY A 37 6.46 3.00 7.25
CA GLY A 37 5.67 2.96 8.49
C GLY A 37 4.18 2.84 8.24
N ASP A 38 3.42 2.73 9.33
CA ASP A 38 1.95 2.64 9.29
C ASP A 38 1.33 4.03 9.52
N LEU A 39 0.52 4.47 8.55
CA LEU A 39 -0.13 5.78 8.53
C LEU A 39 -1.65 5.62 8.51
N ALA A 40 -2.31 6.14 9.54
CA ALA A 40 -3.76 6.08 9.69
C ALA A 40 -4.34 4.66 9.51
N GLY A 41 -3.63 3.64 10.01
CA GLY A 41 -4.03 2.23 9.90
C GLY A 41 -3.72 1.57 8.55
N ARG A 42 -2.83 2.16 7.74
CA ARG A 42 -2.38 1.64 6.44
C ARG A 42 -0.87 1.53 6.40
N SER A 43 -0.33 0.44 5.88
CA SER A 43 1.11 0.32 5.66
C SER A 43 1.53 1.13 4.44
N ALA A 44 2.45 2.07 4.62
CA ALA A 44 2.96 2.93 3.57
C ALA A 44 4.31 2.43 3.05
N TRP A 45 4.49 2.47 1.72
CA TRP A 45 5.68 2.02 1.02
C TRP A 45 6.09 3.03 -0.04
N GLY A 46 7.37 3.39 -0.10
CA GLY A 46 7.91 4.38 -1.03
C GLY A 46 8.85 3.76 -2.05
N LYS A 47 8.80 4.28 -3.28
CA LYS A 47 9.76 3.96 -4.36
C LYS A 47 9.89 5.14 -5.32
N GLY A 48 10.97 5.91 -5.20
CA GLY A 48 11.21 7.09 -6.02
C GLY A 48 10.17 8.18 -5.74
N ALA A 49 9.32 8.48 -6.73
CA ALA A 49 8.21 9.44 -6.62
C ALA A 49 6.84 8.74 -6.56
N MET A 50 6.79 7.52 -6.04
CA MET A 50 5.57 6.73 -5.91
C MET A 50 5.42 6.25 -4.47
N THR A 51 4.19 6.33 -3.95
CA THR A 51 3.81 5.78 -2.66
C THR A 51 2.72 4.74 -2.86
N ILE A 52 2.84 3.61 -2.17
CA ILE A 52 1.79 2.60 -2.05
C ILE A 52 1.27 2.62 -0.62
N PHE A 53 -0.06 2.59 -0.48
CA PHE A 53 -0.75 2.35 0.77
C PHE A 53 -1.45 1.01 0.70
N ILE A 54 -1.25 0.18 1.71
CA ILE A 54 -1.93 -1.09 1.87
C ILE A 54 -2.86 -0.95 3.07
N GLU A 55 -4.15 -1.18 2.82
CA GLU A 55 -5.17 -1.26 3.87
C GLU A 55 -5.62 -2.71 3.96
N GLU A 56 -5.63 -3.22 5.19
CA GLU A 56 -6.07 -4.57 5.49
C GLU A 56 -7.55 -4.78 5.16
N GLY A 57 -7.90 -6.00 4.78
CA GLY A 57 -9.29 -6.41 4.66
C GLY A 57 -9.94 -6.45 6.04
N ALA A 58 -10.98 -5.65 6.26
CA ALA A 58 -11.87 -5.83 7.41
C ALA A 58 -12.52 -7.23 7.36
N ALA A 59 -13.12 -7.72 8.46
CA ALA A 59 -13.65 -9.08 8.57
C ALA A 59 -14.45 -9.58 7.33
N GLY A 60 -13.80 -10.36 6.45
CA GLY A 60 -14.37 -10.91 5.21
C GLY A 60 -14.28 -10.00 3.96
N GLY A 61 -13.69 -8.82 4.08
CA GLY A 61 -13.42 -7.88 2.99
C GLY A 61 -12.05 -8.11 2.34
N LEU A 62 -11.92 -7.63 1.10
CA LEU A 62 -10.66 -7.65 0.38
C LEU A 62 -9.77 -6.47 0.82
N PRO A 63 -8.47 -6.69 1.05
CA PRO A 63 -7.52 -5.61 1.23
C PRO A 63 -7.45 -4.70 0.00
N THR A 64 -7.00 -3.48 0.22
CA THR A 64 -6.81 -2.51 -0.87
C THR A 64 -5.36 -2.07 -0.97
N LEU A 65 -4.89 -1.92 -2.20
CA LEU A 65 -3.60 -1.35 -2.51
C LEU A 65 -3.85 -0.09 -3.32
N ARG A 66 -3.44 1.05 -2.78
CA ARG A 66 -3.55 2.33 -3.47
C ARG A 66 -2.17 2.85 -3.79
N GLN A 67 -1.85 2.98 -5.07
CA GLN A 67 -0.63 3.62 -5.54
C GLN A 67 -0.94 5.05 -5.95
N ILE A 68 -0.16 6.00 -5.44
CA ILE A 68 -0.26 7.40 -5.81
C ILE A 68 1.12 7.92 -6.24
N PRO A 69 1.19 8.83 -7.23
CA PRO A 69 2.39 9.61 -7.46
C PRO A 69 2.60 10.55 -6.27
N GLU A 70 3.74 10.42 -5.63
CA GLU A 70 4.15 11.20 -4.48
C GLU A 70 4.43 12.64 -4.93
N ARG A 71 3.53 13.57 -4.58
CA ARG A 71 3.70 15.00 -4.89
C ARG A 71 4.47 15.76 -3.82
N ALA A 72 4.58 15.21 -2.61
CA ALA A 72 5.26 15.87 -1.50
C ALA A 72 5.74 14.83 -0.48
N ALA A 73 7.07 14.84 -0.29
CA ALA A 73 7.91 14.03 0.61
C ALA A 73 7.90 12.51 0.36
N PRO A 74 9.07 11.85 0.25
CA PRO A 74 9.15 10.40 0.44
C PRO A 74 8.57 10.08 1.82
N CYS A 75 8.10 8.84 2.04
CA CYS A 75 7.92 8.20 3.37
C CYS A 75 8.14 9.18 4.54
N PRO A 76 7.11 9.57 5.32
CA PRO A 76 7.15 10.73 6.23
C PRO A 76 8.45 10.88 7.02
#